data_AF-A0A2V7MPA1-F1
#
_entry.id   AF-A0A2V7MPA1-F1
#
_cell.length_a   1.000
_cell.length_b   1.000
_cell.length_c   1.000
_cell.angle_alpha   90.00
_cell.angle_beta   90.00
_cell.angle_gamma   90.00
#
_symmetry.space_group_name_H-M   'P 1'
#
loop_
_entity.id
_entity.type
_entity.pdbx_description
1 polymer ?
#
loop_
_entity_poly.entity_id
_entity_poly.type
_entity_poly.pdbx_seq_one_letter_code
_entity_poly.pdbx_strand_id
1 'polypeptide(L)'
;METAPRSVTPTKLQVKGWARVGPAGAHTLRRGAWYPVVRISSSNIVVLDVNRHNIPVDRRFLEIRYHPPERWTIVQCEPRVIERLGRIFPLTYAVCPSCRHRQGIEARTNDMTCARCHKTSAMAWDELS
;
A
#
# COMPACT_ATOMS: atom_id res chain seq x y z
N MET A 1 -16.54 21.19 -38.17
CA MET A 1 -17.00 20.45 -36.99
C MET A 1 -15.75 20.00 -36.25
N GLU A 2 -15.26 20.83 -35.32
CA GLU A 2 -14.02 20.56 -34.60
C GLU A 2 -14.36 20.32 -33.14
N THR A 3 -14.32 19.06 -32.73
CA THR A 3 -14.66 18.64 -31.37
C THR A 3 -13.50 19.03 -30.46
N ALA A 4 -13.67 20.11 -29.71
CA ALA A 4 -12.67 20.54 -28.72
C ALA A 4 -12.38 19.38 -27.73
N PRO A 5 -11.09 19.09 -27.43
CA PRO A 5 -10.76 18.08 -26.45
C PRO A 5 -11.26 18.52 -25.08
N ARG A 6 -12.12 17.70 -24.44
CA ARG A 6 -12.58 17.92 -23.06
C ARG A 6 -11.35 18.01 -22.17
N SER A 7 -11.08 19.20 -21.65
CA SER A 7 -10.07 19.43 -20.64
C SER A 7 -10.48 18.62 -19.40
N VAL A 8 -9.82 17.48 -19.18
CA VAL A 8 -9.96 16.74 -17.94
C VAL A 8 -9.20 17.53 -16.89
N THR A 9 -9.88 18.49 -16.27
CA THR A 9 -9.38 19.11 -15.04
C THR A 9 -9.07 17.97 -14.08
N PRO A 10 -7.85 17.87 -13.53
CA PRO A 10 -7.55 16.86 -12.53
C PRO A 10 -8.35 17.24 -11.28
N THR A 11 -9.59 16.73 -11.20
CA THR A 11 -10.40 16.78 -10.01
C THR A 11 -9.53 16.25 -8.89
N LYS A 12 -9.18 17.11 -7.93
CA LYS A 12 -8.44 16.78 -6.72
C LYS A 12 -8.98 15.44 -6.24
N LEU A 13 -8.20 14.36 -6.42
CA LEU A 13 -8.70 12.99 -6.24
C LEU A 13 -9.24 12.88 -4.81
N GLN A 14 -10.56 12.86 -4.68
CA GLN A 14 -11.18 12.68 -3.37
C GLN A 14 -10.88 11.25 -2.94
N VAL A 15 -9.98 11.12 -1.98
CA VAL A 15 -9.61 9.83 -1.41
C VAL A 15 -10.84 9.27 -0.71
N LYS A 16 -11.40 8.18 -1.25
CA LYS A 16 -12.60 7.51 -0.71
C LYS A 16 -12.28 6.51 0.39
N GLY A 17 -10.99 6.31 0.67
CA GLY A 17 -10.47 5.34 1.60
C GLY A 17 -9.06 4.93 1.19
N TRP A 18 -8.56 3.88 1.82
CA TRP A 18 -7.23 3.33 1.62
C TRP A 18 -7.35 1.83 1.40
N ALA A 19 -6.56 1.30 0.48
CA ALA A 19 -6.54 -0.12 0.19
C ALA A 19 -5.13 -0.69 0.24
N ARG A 20 -5.01 -1.90 0.76
CA ARG A 20 -3.77 -2.67 0.79
C ARG A 20 -4.00 -4.01 0.13
N VAL A 21 -3.00 -4.51 -0.60
CA VAL A 21 -3.05 -5.86 -1.16
C VAL A 21 -2.76 -6.92 -0.10
N GLY A 22 -3.56 -7.99 -0.11
CA GLY A 22 -3.28 -9.18 0.68
C GLY A 22 -2.11 -10.02 0.12
N PRO A 23 -1.72 -11.11 0.80
CA PRO A 23 -0.61 -11.98 0.40
C PRO A 23 -0.76 -12.59 -1.00
N ALA A 24 -1.99 -12.93 -1.40
CA ALA A 24 -2.32 -13.46 -2.73
C ALA A 24 -2.55 -12.36 -3.80
N GLY A 25 -2.26 -11.10 -3.47
CA GLY A 25 -2.72 -9.93 -4.22
C GLY A 25 -1.91 -9.56 -5.46
N ALA A 26 -2.32 -8.45 -6.10
CA ALA A 26 -1.82 -7.97 -7.37
C ALA A 26 -0.28 -7.77 -7.41
N HIS A 27 0.41 -8.47 -8.32
CA HIS A 27 1.86 -8.45 -8.48
C HIS A 27 2.48 -7.07 -8.75
N THR A 28 1.68 -6.07 -9.15
CA THR A 28 2.13 -4.71 -9.41
C THR A 28 2.17 -3.84 -8.15
N LEU A 29 1.52 -4.27 -7.07
CA LEU A 29 1.41 -3.50 -5.84
C LEU A 29 2.39 -3.96 -4.77
N ARG A 30 2.92 -2.99 -4.04
CA ARG A 30 3.79 -3.25 -2.89
C ARG A 30 2.99 -3.90 -1.76
N ARG A 31 3.29 -5.16 -1.42
CA ARG A 31 2.78 -5.82 -0.20
C ARG A 31 3.06 -4.96 1.04
N GLY A 32 2.06 -4.87 1.92
CA GLY A 32 2.09 -4.04 3.12
C GLY A 32 1.78 -2.54 2.91
N ALA A 33 1.76 -2.04 1.67
CA ALA A 33 1.48 -0.63 1.42
C ALA A 33 -0.01 -0.34 1.27
N TRP A 34 -0.45 0.76 1.88
CA TRP A 34 -1.78 1.32 1.70
C TRP A 34 -1.76 2.37 0.58
N TYR A 35 -2.73 2.28 -0.32
CA TYR A 35 -2.91 3.18 -1.46
C TYR A 35 -4.24 3.91 -1.36
N PRO A 36 -4.29 5.21 -1.69
CA PRO A 36 -5.55 5.93 -1.77
C PRO A 36 -6.50 5.28 -2.78
N VAL A 37 -7.74 5.08 -2.38
CA VAL A 37 -8.82 4.64 -3.27
C VAL A 37 -9.41 5.86 -3.94
N VAL A 38 -9.31 5.93 -5.26
CA VAL A 38 -9.85 7.06 -6.04
C VAL A 38 -11.25 6.76 -6.59
N ARG A 39 -11.55 5.48 -6.82
CA ARG A 39 -12.85 5.03 -7.32
C ARG A 39 -13.15 3.62 -6.84
N ILE A 40 -14.40 3.39 -6.46
CA ILE A 40 -14.96 2.05 -6.24
C ILE A 40 -16.05 1.89 -7.29
N SER A 41 -15.90 0.88 -8.16
CA SER A 41 -16.90 0.52 -9.18
C SER A 41 -17.91 -0.49 -8.61
N SER A 42 -19.09 -0.58 -9.21
CA SER A 42 -20.05 -1.66 -8.96
C SER A 42 -19.55 -3.03 -9.46
N SER A 43 -18.60 -3.04 -10.40
CA SER A 43 -18.06 -4.25 -11.04
C SER A 43 -16.95 -4.96 -10.25
N ASN A 44 -16.90 -4.83 -8.93
CA ASN A 44 -15.81 -5.32 -8.06
C ASN A 44 -14.41 -4.79 -8.40
N ILE A 45 -14.28 -3.77 -9.26
CA ILE A 45 -13.01 -3.11 -9.54
C ILE A 45 -12.85 -1.87 -8.66
N VAL A 46 -11.70 -1.78 -8.00
CA VAL A 46 -11.28 -0.61 -7.23
C VAL A 46 -10.08 0.01 -7.93
N VAL A 47 -10.13 1.34 -8.12
CA VAL A 47 -9.03 2.09 -8.71
C VAL A 47 -8.23 2.73 -7.60
N LEU A 48 -6.93 2.45 -7.57
CA LEU A 48 -5.98 2.95 -6.58
C LEU A 48 -5.05 3.98 -7.20
N ASP A 49 -4.67 4.99 -6.41
CA ASP A 49 -3.56 5.89 -6.74
C ASP A 49 -2.22 5.28 -6.31
N VAL A 50 -1.48 4.81 -7.30
CA VAL A 50 -0.14 4.25 -7.14
C VAL A 50 0.85 5.19 -7.81
N ASN A 51 1.56 5.99 -7.02
CA ASN A 51 2.53 6.98 -7.51
C ASN A 51 1.96 7.91 -8.60
N ARG A 52 0.72 8.41 -8.45
CA ARG A 52 -0.01 9.24 -9.42
C ARG A 52 -0.50 8.50 -10.66
N HIS A 53 -0.45 7.17 -10.65
CA HIS A 53 -1.05 6.32 -11.68
C HIS A 53 -2.30 5.63 -11.13
N ASN A 54 -3.36 5.61 -11.94
CA ASN A 54 -4.59 4.90 -11.63
C ASN A 54 -4.45 3.42 -11.96
N ILE A 55 -4.40 2.57 -10.94
CA ILE A 55 -4.26 1.12 -11.10
C ILE A 55 -5.58 0.45 -10.72
N PRO A 56 -6.29 -0.18 -11.68
CA PRO A 56 -7.47 -0.99 -11.38
C PRO A 56 -7.05 -2.33 -10.77
N VAL A 57 -7.72 -2.70 -9.68
CA VAL A 57 -7.49 -3.97 -8.98
C VAL A 57 -8.84 -4.56 -8.59
N ASP A 58 -8.94 -5.89 -8.65
CA ASP A 58 -10.12 -6.59 -8.14
C ASP A 58 -10.21 -6.44 -6.62
N ARG A 59 -11.39 -6.03 -6.14
CA ARG A 59 -11.70 -5.81 -4.72
C ARG A 59 -11.38 -7.04 -3.87
N ARG A 60 -11.49 -8.25 -4.42
CA ARG A 60 -11.21 -9.52 -3.71
C ARG A 60 -9.77 -9.65 -3.24
N PHE A 61 -8.84 -8.92 -3.84
CA PHE A 61 -7.43 -8.91 -3.45
C PHE A 61 -7.07 -7.76 -2.50
N LEU A 62 -8.03 -6.92 -2.13
CA LEU A 62 -7.82 -5.71 -1.36
C LEU A 62 -8.48 -5.78 0.01
N GLU A 63 -7.71 -5.42 1.02
CA GLU A 63 -8.25 -4.93 2.27
C GLU A 63 -8.50 -3.43 2.14
N ILE A 64 -9.70 -2.95 2.47
CA ILE A 64 -10.09 -1.54 2.32
C ILE A 64 -10.49 -0.97 3.68
N ARG A 65 -9.96 0.21 4.00
CA ARG A 65 -10.30 1.00 5.19
C ARG A 65 -10.72 2.40 4.79
N TYR A 66 -11.60 3.02 5.56
CA TYR A 66 -12.05 4.40 5.29
C TYR A 66 -11.10 5.46 5.86
N HIS A 67 -10.44 5.15 6.98
CA HIS A 67 -9.48 6.03 7.63
C HIS A 67 -8.07 5.83 7.06
N PRO A 68 -7.22 6.88 7.07
CA PRO A 68 -5.82 6.74 6.71
C PRO A 68 -5.11 5.75 7.64
N PRO A 69 -4.15 4.97 7.11
CA PRO A 69 -3.31 4.16 7.98
C PRO A 69 -2.46 5.08 8.85
N GLU A 70 -2.45 4.83 10.15
CA GLU A 70 -1.63 5.59 11.11
C GLU A 70 -0.47 4.76 11.65
N ARG A 71 -0.53 3.44 11.47
CA ARG A 71 0.44 2.49 11.99
C ARG A 71 1.28 1.87 10.87
N TRP A 72 2.52 1.52 11.19
CA TRP A 72 3.37 0.73 10.31
C TRP A 72 2.74 -0.63 10.06
N THR A 73 2.65 -0.99 8.78
CA THR A 73 2.20 -2.33 8.39
C THR A 73 3.40 -3.26 8.37
N ILE A 74 3.31 -4.38 9.08
CA ILE A 74 4.39 -5.34 9.22
C ILE A 74 4.16 -6.48 8.24
N VAL A 75 5.14 -6.75 7.40
CA VAL A 75 5.09 -7.80 6.38
C VAL A 75 6.06 -8.91 6.77
N GLN A 76 5.53 -10.12 6.91
CA GLN A 76 6.33 -11.33 7.09
C GLN A 76 6.40 -12.10 5.76
N CYS A 77 7.61 -12.36 5.29
CA CYS A 77 7.89 -13.17 4.12
C CYS A 77 8.12 -14.62 4.55
N GLU A 78 7.47 -15.60 3.90
CA GLU A 78 7.82 -17.00 4.15
C GLU A 78 9.24 -17.31 3.64
N PRO A 79 10.00 -18.19 4.33
CA PRO A 79 11.35 -18.59 3.94
C PRO A 79 11.48 -19.08 2.48
N ARG A 80 10.45 -19.76 1.95
CA ARG A 80 10.43 -20.27 0.56
C ARG A 80 10.52 -19.15 -0.50
N VAL A 81 10.14 -17.92 -0.17
CA VAL A 81 10.23 -16.76 -1.07
C VAL A 81 11.67 -16.26 -1.18
N ILE A 82 12.49 -16.45 -0.13
CA ILE A 82 13.89 -16.01 -0.05
C ILE A 82 14.78 -16.82 -0.98
N GLU A 83 14.59 -18.14 -1.02
CA GLU A 83 15.35 -19.04 -1.90
C GLU A 83 15.21 -18.65 -3.38
N ARG A 84 14.02 -18.17 -3.79
CA ARG A 84 13.77 -17.70 -5.16
C ARG A 84 14.44 -16.37 -5.49
N LEU A 85 14.81 -15.57 -4.49
CA LEU A 85 15.38 -14.23 -4.67
C LEU A 85 16.91 -14.19 -4.51
N GLY A 86 17.55 -15.31 -4.15
CA GLY A 86 19.01 -15.43 -4.06
C GLY A 86 19.67 -14.50 -3.03
N ARG A 87 18.89 -13.90 -2.12
CA ARG A 87 19.35 -12.96 -1.09
C ARG A 87 18.61 -13.22 0.21
N ILE A 88 19.33 -13.23 1.33
CA ILE A 88 18.76 -13.26 2.68
C ILE A 88 18.11 -11.90 2.95
N PHE A 89 16.87 -11.71 2.47
CA PHE A 89 16.05 -10.59 2.90
C PHE A 89 15.61 -10.85 4.34
N PRO A 90 15.67 -9.86 5.26
CA PRO A 90 15.09 -10.05 6.58
C PRO A 90 13.63 -10.48 6.42
N LEU A 91 13.27 -11.59 7.07
CA LEU A 91 11.97 -12.25 7.00
C LEU A 91 10.81 -11.30 7.34
N THR A 92 11.10 -10.18 8.01
CA THR A 92 10.11 -9.22 8.47
C THR A 92 10.56 -7.79 8.13
N TYR A 93 9.71 -7.02 7.48
CA TYR A 93 9.92 -5.58 7.26
C TYR A 93 8.64 -4.80 7.53
N ALA A 94 8.77 -3.49 7.75
CA ALA A 94 7.64 -2.61 7.95
C ALA A 94 7.48 -1.61 6.80
N VAL A 95 6.24 -1.21 6.52
CA VAL A 95 5.87 -0.24 5.49
C VAL A 95 5.29 1.01 6.14
N CYS A 96 5.90 2.15 5.84
CA CYS A 96 5.53 3.43 6.42
C CYS A 96 4.10 3.82 6.01
N PRO A 97 3.21 4.15 6.95
CA PRO A 97 1.83 4.52 6.64
C PRO A 97 1.74 5.81 5.81
N SER A 98 2.68 6.73 6.02
CA SER A 98 2.66 8.05 5.36
C SER A 98 3.24 8.05 3.95
N CYS A 99 4.37 7.35 3.72
CA CYS A 99 5.10 7.45 2.45
C CYS A 99 5.31 6.11 1.73
N ARG A 100 4.82 5.01 2.29
CA ARG A 100 4.94 3.64 1.74
C ARG A 100 6.38 3.12 1.60
N HIS A 101 7.35 3.78 2.25
CA HIS A 101 8.74 3.33 2.28
C HIS A 101 8.86 2.04 3.09
N ARG A 102 9.68 1.08 2.61
CA ARG A 102 10.00 -0.15 3.32
C ARG A 102 11.21 0.08 4.21
N GLN A 103 11.13 -0.39 5.44
CA GLN A 103 12.24 -0.33 6.37
C GLN A 103 12.37 -1.68 7.08
N GLY A 104 13.60 -2.16 7.22
CA GLY A 104 13.89 -3.37 7.99
C GLY A 104 13.56 -3.15 9.47
N ILE A 105 13.19 -4.21 10.16
CA ILE A 105 12.95 -4.18 11.60
C ILE A 105 14.06 -5.00 12.26
N GLU A 106 14.90 -4.34 13.05
CA GLU A 106 16.02 -4.99 13.74
C GLU A 106 15.56 -5.70 15.02
N ALA A 107 14.62 -5.09 15.75
CA ALA A 107 14.02 -5.63 16.95
C ALA A 107 12.54 -5.25 17.03
N ARG A 108 11.76 -5.98 17.83
CA ARG A 108 10.35 -5.67 18.06
C ARG A 108 10.23 -4.38 18.87
N THR A 109 9.76 -3.31 18.25
CA THR A 109 9.54 -1.99 18.87
C THR A 109 8.07 -1.58 18.82
N ASN A 110 7.64 -0.67 19.71
CA ASN A 110 6.26 -0.16 19.71
C ASN A 110 6.05 0.93 18.66
N ASP A 111 7.09 1.67 18.31
CA ASP A 111 7.10 2.70 17.28
C ASP A 111 8.38 2.63 16.44
N MET A 112 8.37 3.32 15.30
CA MET A 112 9.53 3.44 14.43
C MET A 112 9.47 4.75 13.65
N THR A 113 10.64 5.37 13.45
CA THR A 113 10.79 6.59 12.64
C THR A 113 11.17 6.23 11.21
N CYS A 114 10.43 6.76 10.25
CA CYS A 114 10.66 6.46 8.84
C CYS A 114 11.94 7.12 8.32
N ALA A 115 12.87 6.33 7.78
CA ALA A 115 14.11 6.85 7.19
C ALA A 115 13.89 7.78 5.97
N ARG A 116 12.70 7.77 5.35
CA ARG A 116 12.39 8.58 4.15
C ARG A 116 11.61 9.86 4.46
N CYS A 117 10.57 9.78 5.29
CA CYS A 117 9.72 10.95 5.59
C CYS A 117 9.87 11.47 7.02
N HIS A 118 10.73 10.85 7.83
CA HIS A 118 11.05 11.24 9.21
C HIS A 118 9.86 11.27 10.18
N LYS A 119 8.70 10.72 9.80
CA LYS A 119 7.56 10.57 10.70
C LYS A 119 7.72 9.34 11.57
N THR A 120 7.44 9.51 12.86
CA THR A 120 7.35 8.43 13.85
C THR A 120 5.90 7.97 13.96
N SER A 121 5.70 6.65 13.99
CA SER A 121 4.37 6.04 14.06
C SER A 121 4.44 4.70 14.79
N ALA A 122 3.32 4.27 15.37
CA ALA A 122 3.23 3.00 16.07
C ALA A 122 3.33 1.79 15.11
N MET A 123 3.80 0.67 15.62
CA MET A 123 3.94 -0.60 14.89
C MET A 123 2.68 -1.46 15.03
N ALA A 124 2.08 -1.90 13.93
CA ALA A 124 0.89 -2.76 13.95
C ALA A 124 1.25 -4.25 14.02
N TRP A 125 1.84 -4.69 15.13
CA TRP A 125 2.17 -6.10 15.36
C TRP A 125 0.95 -7.02 15.45
N ASP A 126 -0.21 -6.46 15.76
CA ASP A 126 -1.52 -7.09 15.79
C ASP A 126 -2.11 -7.32 14.39
N GLU A 127 -1.61 -6.64 13.36
CA GLU A 127 -2.14 -6.68 11.99
C GLU A 127 -1.06 -7.08 10.98
N LEU A 128 -0.58 -8.32 11.09
CA LEU A 128 0.45 -8.85 10.18
C LEU A 128 -0.08 -8.99 8.74
N SER A 129 0.77 -8.64 7.78
CA SER A 129 0.52 -8.62 6.32
C SER A 129 1.10 -9.79 5.56
#